data_AF-A0A851PK27-F1
#
_entry.id   AF-A0A851PK27-F1
#
_cell.length_a   1.000
_cell.length_b   1.000
_cell.length_c   1.000
_cell.angle_alpha   90.00
_cell.angle_beta   90.00
_cell.angle_gamma   90.00
#
_symmetry.space_group_name_H-M   'P 1'
#
loop_
_entity.id
_entity.type
_entity.pdbx_description
1 polymer ?
#
loop_
_entity_poly.entity_id
_entity_poly.type
_entity_poly.pdbx_seq_one_letter_code
_entity_poly.pdbx_strand_id
1 'polypeptide(L)'
;SGATLVSVENMDESDFLIHTIQPLGNKVGGFWIGLYRNVDGNWLWLDNAALDFVNWEEKESGVEHHCVEMSAPSGYWDNTDCSSKKGFICKKPKVQPFLFTLYLFTDSKKEKARGHMNMWILLTLVLIILLGMGFMIYFLFKIKTQNETEREARQHSMLLEYSHVLTAKDNENDSTNDKEEKEHSVV
;
A
#
# COMPACT_ATOMS: atom_id res chain seq x y z
N SER A 1 3.35 -24.77 19.16
CA SER A 1 2.82 -26.05 18.63
C SER A 1 1.69 -25.74 17.67
N GLY A 2 1.52 -26.53 16.60
CA GLY A 2 0.54 -26.27 15.54
C GLY A 2 0.22 -27.55 14.77
N ALA A 3 -0.28 -28.54 15.49
CA ALA A 3 -0.73 -29.83 14.97
C ALA A 3 -2.22 -29.98 15.27
N THR A 4 -2.91 -30.76 14.46
CA THR A 4 -4.36 -31.02 14.52
C THR A 4 -4.60 -32.53 14.46
N LEU A 5 -5.82 -33.00 14.73
CA LEU A 5 -6.18 -34.40 14.49
C LEU A 5 -6.05 -34.72 13.00
N VAL A 6 -5.61 -35.94 12.68
CA VAL A 6 -5.25 -36.31 11.31
C VAL A 6 -6.44 -36.24 10.34
N SER A 7 -6.27 -35.48 9.26
CA SER A 7 -7.01 -35.65 8.02
C SER A 7 -6.36 -36.74 7.17
N VAL A 8 -7.17 -37.52 6.46
CA VAL A 8 -6.67 -38.56 5.55
C VAL A 8 -7.14 -38.20 4.14
N GLU A 9 -6.22 -37.65 3.35
CA GLU A 9 -6.55 -37.01 2.07
C GLU A 9 -6.44 -37.98 0.87
N ASN A 10 -5.82 -39.15 1.04
CA ASN A 10 -5.58 -40.12 -0.03
C ASN A 10 -5.22 -41.52 0.51
N MET A 11 -5.14 -42.49 -0.42
CA MET A 11 -4.78 -43.88 -0.14
C MET A 11 -3.38 -44.05 0.44
N ASP A 12 -2.36 -43.33 -0.05
CA ASP A 12 -0.98 -43.44 0.47
C ASP A 12 -0.88 -43.02 1.95
N GLU A 13 -1.60 -41.96 2.34
CA GLU A 13 -1.72 -41.51 3.73
C GLU A 13 -2.49 -42.53 4.58
N SER A 14 -3.58 -43.09 4.05
CA SER A 14 -4.34 -44.16 4.72
C SER A 14 -3.45 -45.38 4.97
N ASP A 15 -2.76 -45.89 3.96
CA ASP A 15 -1.87 -47.06 4.06
C ASP A 15 -0.74 -46.81 5.07
N PHE A 16 -0.13 -45.62 5.05
CA PHE A 16 0.89 -45.24 6.04
C PHE A 16 0.35 -45.30 7.48
N LEU A 17 -0.86 -44.78 7.71
CA LEU A 17 -1.50 -44.80 9.03
C LEU A 17 -1.82 -46.24 9.46
N ILE A 18 -2.42 -47.04 8.57
CA ILE A 18 -2.78 -48.44 8.82
C ILE A 18 -1.55 -49.25 9.23
N HIS A 19 -0.47 -49.21 8.43
CA HIS A 19 0.78 -49.90 8.77
C HIS A 19 1.40 -49.43 10.10
N THR A 20 1.16 -48.18 10.50
CA THR A 20 1.64 -47.62 11.77
C THR A 20 0.81 -48.10 12.98
N ILE A 21 -0.52 -48.22 12.85
CA ILE A 21 -1.41 -48.54 13.98
C ILE A 21 -1.78 -50.03 14.08
N GLN A 22 -1.74 -50.79 12.99
CA GLN A 22 -2.11 -52.22 12.98
C GLN A 22 -1.37 -53.08 14.01
N PRO A 23 -0.05 -52.88 14.29
CA PRO A 23 0.64 -53.59 15.37
C PRO A 23 0.07 -53.35 16.78
N LEU A 24 -0.77 -52.33 16.95
CA LEU A 24 -1.44 -51.98 18.21
C LEU A 24 -2.86 -52.54 18.31
N GLY A 25 -3.45 -53.09 17.23
CA GLY A 25 -4.84 -53.56 17.19
C GLY A 25 -5.21 -54.62 18.24
N ASN A 26 -4.23 -55.42 18.70
CA ASN A 26 -4.41 -56.39 19.79
C ASN A 26 -4.48 -55.74 21.20
N LYS A 27 -4.30 -54.42 21.31
CA LYS A 27 -4.22 -53.66 22.57
C LYS A 27 -5.19 -52.47 22.62
N VAL A 28 -5.52 -51.88 21.48
CA VAL A 28 -6.44 -50.75 21.35
C VAL A 28 -7.40 -50.99 20.18
N GLY A 29 -8.67 -50.64 20.35
CA GLY A 29 -9.67 -50.80 19.29
C GLY A 29 -9.48 -49.82 18.12
N GLY A 30 -9.12 -48.58 18.42
CA GLY A 30 -8.95 -47.54 17.41
C GLY A 30 -8.47 -46.21 17.99
N PHE A 31 -8.29 -45.24 17.09
CA PHE A 31 -7.77 -43.90 17.38
C PHE A 31 -8.66 -42.82 16.80
N TRP A 32 -8.84 -41.72 17.53
CA TRP A 32 -9.49 -40.53 17.01
C TRP A 32 -8.74 -39.94 15.83
N ILE A 33 -9.48 -39.69 14.75
CA ILE A 33 -9.05 -38.92 13.56
C ILE A 33 -9.80 -37.58 13.50
N GLY A 34 -9.42 -36.70 12.58
CA GLY A 34 -9.95 -35.34 12.50
C GLY A 34 -11.33 -35.19 11.86
N LEU A 35 -12.00 -36.29 11.50
CA LEU A 35 -13.30 -36.27 10.81
C LEU A 35 -14.44 -36.16 11.82
N TYR A 36 -15.35 -35.21 11.59
CA TYR A 36 -16.53 -35.02 12.42
C TYR A 36 -17.76 -34.65 11.58
N ARG A 37 -18.95 -34.90 12.13
CA ARG A 37 -20.23 -34.49 11.52
C ARG A 37 -20.77 -33.23 12.18
N ASN A 38 -20.95 -32.18 11.39
CA ASN A 38 -21.48 -30.90 11.88
C ASN A 38 -22.99 -30.98 12.18
N VAL A 39 -23.57 -29.88 12.68
CA VAL A 39 -25.00 -29.78 13.03
C VAL A 39 -25.95 -29.89 11.82
N ASP A 40 -25.46 -29.58 10.63
CA ASP A 40 -26.21 -29.70 9.36
C ASP A 40 -26.14 -31.13 8.78
N GLY A 41 -25.42 -32.04 9.44
CA GLY A 41 -25.23 -33.43 9.01
C GLY A 41 -24.04 -33.67 8.07
N ASN A 42 -23.24 -32.65 7.76
CA ASN A 42 -22.10 -32.73 6.85
C ASN A 42 -20.84 -33.26 7.54
N TRP A 43 -20.09 -34.13 6.85
CA TRP A 43 -18.77 -34.59 7.28
C TRP A 43 -17.68 -33.59 6.90
N LEU A 44 -16.84 -33.20 7.86
CA LEU A 44 -15.79 -32.19 7.70
C LEU A 44 -14.52 -32.61 8.46
N TRP A 45 -13.35 -32.25 7.93
CA TRP A 45 -12.08 -32.36 8.63
C TRP A 45 -11.82 -31.13 9.52
N LEU A 46 -11.31 -31.35 10.74
CA LEU A 46 -10.95 -30.29 11.70
C LEU A 46 -9.83 -29.33 11.23
N ASP A 47 -9.09 -29.69 10.18
CA ASP A 47 -8.05 -28.87 9.56
C ASP A 47 -8.48 -28.20 8.26
N ASN A 48 -9.78 -28.29 7.93
CA ASN A 48 -10.39 -27.78 6.71
C ASN A 48 -9.82 -28.40 5.40
N ALA A 49 -9.19 -29.59 5.46
CA ALA A 49 -8.91 -30.38 4.28
C ALA A 49 -10.20 -30.77 3.53
N ALA A 50 -10.09 -31.06 2.23
CA ALA A 50 -11.21 -31.57 1.44
C ALA A 50 -11.51 -33.04 1.79
N LEU A 51 -12.79 -33.41 1.79
CA LEU A 51 -13.22 -34.80 2.02
C LEU A 51 -13.35 -35.55 0.69
N ASP A 52 -12.23 -35.63 -0.04
CA ASP A 52 -12.17 -36.27 -1.37
C ASP A 52 -11.82 -37.78 -1.29
N PHE A 53 -11.42 -38.25 -0.10
CA PHE A 53 -11.12 -39.65 0.20
C PHE A 53 -11.89 -40.11 1.44
N VAL A 54 -12.41 -41.35 1.40
CA VAL A 54 -13.10 -42.01 2.52
C VAL A 54 -12.70 -43.48 2.61
N ASN A 55 -12.55 -43.99 3.83
CA ASN A 55 -12.27 -45.40 4.11
C ASN A 55 -13.19 -45.97 5.20
N TRP A 56 -14.51 -45.76 5.05
CA TRP A 56 -15.52 -46.20 6.03
C TRP A 56 -15.57 -47.72 6.16
N GLU A 57 -15.83 -48.21 7.37
CA GLU A 57 -16.10 -49.63 7.63
C GLU A 57 -17.51 -50.00 7.14
N GLU A 58 -17.63 -51.10 6.38
CA GLU A 58 -18.91 -51.55 5.84
C GLU A 58 -19.76 -52.19 6.94
N LYS A 59 -20.91 -51.59 7.27
CA LYS A 59 -21.83 -52.06 8.31
C LYS A 59 -23.29 -52.03 7.85
N GLU A 60 -24.02 -53.12 8.11
CA GLU A 60 -25.43 -53.26 7.70
C GLU A 60 -26.38 -52.28 8.41
N SER A 61 -26.07 -51.92 9.66
CA SER A 61 -26.78 -50.88 10.42
C SER A 61 -25.92 -50.39 11.59
N GLY A 62 -26.15 -49.15 12.04
CA GLY A 62 -25.43 -48.58 13.18
C GLY A 62 -26.06 -47.28 13.66
N VAL A 63 -25.69 -46.86 14.87
CA VAL A 63 -26.09 -45.56 15.42
C VAL A 63 -25.28 -44.46 14.73
N GLU A 64 -25.93 -43.40 14.26
CA GLU A 64 -25.23 -42.23 13.72
C GLU A 64 -24.61 -41.40 14.87
N HIS A 65 -23.28 -41.44 14.97
CA HIS A 65 -22.49 -40.58 15.85
C HIS A 65 -21.75 -39.49 15.06
N HIS A 66 -21.27 -38.46 15.79
CA HIS A 66 -20.65 -37.25 15.23
C HIS A 66 -19.12 -37.27 15.17
N CYS A 67 -18.45 -38.21 15.84
CA CYS A 67 -16.99 -38.31 15.86
C CYS A 67 -16.54 -39.63 15.22
N VAL A 68 -15.36 -39.64 14.61
CA VAL A 68 -14.85 -40.79 13.84
C VAL A 68 -13.54 -41.32 14.42
N GLU A 69 -13.46 -42.63 14.58
CA GLU A 69 -12.21 -43.32 14.84
C GLU A 69 -11.71 -44.07 13.60
N MET A 70 -10.39 -44.24 13.50
CA MET A 70 -9.78 -45.26 12.64
C MET A 70 -9.53 -46.51 13.50
N SER A 71 -10.15 -47.63 13.11
CA SER A 71 -9.96 -48.95 13.68
C SER A 71 -8.50 -49.36 13.58
N ALA A 72 -7.88 -49.73 14.70
CA ALA A 72 -6.49 -50.20 14.69
C ALA A 72 -6.36 -51.62 14.11
N PRO A 73 -7.28 -52.58 14.35
CA PRO A 73 -7.24 -53.90 13.69
C PRO A 73 -7.46 -53.87 12.17
N SER A 74 -8.40 -53.06 11.66
CA SER A 74 -8.83 -53.11 10.25
C SER A 74 -8.37 -51.93 9.40
N GLY A 75 -8.10 -50.77 9.99
CA GLY A 75 -7.73 -49.54 9.27
C GLY A 75 -8.91 -48.75 8.71
N TYR A 76 -10.12 -49.31 8.73
CA TYR A 76 -11.35 -48.64 8.34
C TYR A 76 -11.82 -47.63 9.39
N TRP A 77 -12.69 -46.72 8.98
CA TRP A 77 -13.22 -45.65 9.82
C TRP A 77 -14.62 -45.99 10.30
N ASP A 78 -14.89 -45.78 11.59
CA ASP A 78 -16.24 -45.92 12.15
C ASP A 78 -16.64 -44.67 12.95
N ASN A 79 -17.93 -44.33 12.90
CA ASN A 79 -18.47 -43.24 13.70
C ASN A 79 -18.96 -43.74 15.07
N THR A 80 -18.46 -43.10 16.14
CA THR A 80 -18.58 -43.56 17.52
C THR A 80 -18.82 -42.38 18.48
N ASP A 81 -19.35 -42.65 19.67
CA ASP A 81 -19.64 -41.62 20.68
C ASP A 81 -18.38 -40.82 21.00
N CYS A 82 -18.42 -39.51 20.75
CA CYS A 82 -17.38 -38.52 21.03
C CYS A 82 -16.87 -38.56 22.49
N SER A 83 -17.66 -39.07 23.42
CA SER A 83 -17.33 -39.24 24.84
C SER A 83 -16.35 -40.39 25.10
N SER A 84 -16.07 -41.21 24.09
CA SER A 84 -15.24 -42.42 24.20
C SER A 84 -13.77 -42.11 24.51
N LYS A 85 -13.19 -42.85 25.46
CA LYS A 85 -11.77 -42.73 25.81
C LYS A 85 -10.91 -43.57 24.86
N LYS A 86 -10.23 -42.93 23.93
CA LYS A 86 -9.37 -43.54 22.90
C LYS A 86 -8.07 -42.77 22.76
N GLY A 87 -7.07 -43.37 22.10
CA GLY A 87 -5.90 -42.63 21.60
C GLY A 87 -6.30 -41.68 20.47
N PHE A 88 -5.36 -40.85 20.02
CA PHE A 88 -5.59 -39.94 18.89
C PHE A 88 -4.34 -39.85 18.00
N ILE A 89 -4.54 -39.57 16.71
CA ILE A 89 -3.45 -39.38 15.74
C ILE A 89 -3.44 -37.92 15.31
N CYS A 90 -2.26 -37.28 15.34
CA CYS A 90 -2.10 -35.88 14.94
C CYS A 90 -1.29 -35.72 13.65
N LYS A 91 -1.76 -34.83 12.77
CA LYS A 91 -1.07 -34.36 11.57
C LYS A 91 -0.48 -32.97 11.83
N LYS A 92 0.68 -32.69 11.23
CA LYS A 92 1.33 -31.37 11.30
C LYS A 92 1.98 -31.03 9.95
N PRO A 93 1.97 -29.77 9.51
CA PRO A 93 2.69 -29.37 8.31
C PRO A 93 4.19 -29.68 8.42
N LYS A 94 4.76 -30.26 7.36
CA LYS A 94 6.20 -30.46 7.25
C LYS A 94 6.86 -29.11 6.98
N VAL A 95 7.45 -28.50 8.00
CA VAL A 95 8.28 -27.29 7.85
C VAL A 95 9.49 -27.65 6.99
N GLN A 96 9.44 -27.33 5.69
CA GLN A 96 10.60 -27.44 4.83
C GLN A 96 11.60 -26.32 5.20
N PRO A 97 12.89 -26.63 5.41
CA PRO A 97 13.91 -25.63 5.75
C PRO A 97 13.96 -24.46 4.76
N PHE A 98 13.71 -24.74 3.47
CA PHE A 98 13.70 -23.73 2.41
C PHE A 98 12.67 -22.62 2.63
N LEU A 99 11.46 -22.94 3.11
CA LEU A 99 10.43 -21.94 3.38
C LEU A 99 10.79 -21.08 4.61
N PHE A 100 11.45 -21.66 5.61
CA PHE A 100 11.97 -20.91 6.76
C PHE A 100 13.10 -19.97 6.34
N THR A 101 14.03 -20.43 5.50
CA THR A 101 15.08 -19.58 4.91
C THR A 101 14.47 -18.44 4.09
N LEU A 102 13.50 -18.71 3.23
CA LEU A 102 12.83 -17.68 2.41
C LEU A 102 12.10 -16.65 3.30
N TYR A 103 11.40 -17.10 4.34
CA TYR A 103 10.72 -16.23 5.31
C TYR A 103 11.71 -15.27 5.99
N LEU A 104 12.82 -15.78 6.53
CA LEU A 104 13.88 -14.96 7.13
C LEU A 104 14.52 -13.98 6.11
N PHE A 105 14.71 -14.40 4.86
CA PHE A 105 15.20 -13.52 3.80
C PHE A 105 14.22 -12.39 3.44
N THR A 106 12.91 -12.64 3.49
CA THR A 106 11.91 -11.58 3.25
C THR A 106 11.86 -10.56 4.38
N ASP A 107 12.02 -11.00 5.63
CA ASP A 107 12.06 -10.10 6.79
C ASP A 107 13.29 -9.18 6.74
N SER A 108 14.46 -9.72 6.41
CA SER A 108 15.70 -8.95 6.19
C SER A 108 15.59 -7.90 5.07
N LYS A 109 14.76 -8.14 4.04
CA LYS A 109 14.47 -7.12 3.00
C LYS A 109 13.51 -6.02 3.46
N LYS A 110 12.67 -6.28 4.47
CA LYS A 110 11.63 -5.35 4.93
C LYS A 110 12.20 -4.11 5.64
N GLU A 111 13.32 -4.25 6.36
CA GLU A 111 14.04 -3.08 6.91
C GLU A 111 14.70 -2.23 5.82
N LYS A 112 15.37 -2.83 4.83
CA LYS A 112 16.15 -2.10 3.82
C LYS A 112 15.32 -1.14 2.96
N ALA A 113 14.03 -1.39 2.80
CA ALA A 113 13.12 -0.50 2.07
C ALA A 113 12.89 0.86 2.77
N ARG A 114 13.20 0.99 4.07
CA ARG A 114 12.88 2.22 4.85
C ARG A 114 13.96 3.29 4.81
N GLY A 115 15.19 2.97 4.38
CA GLY A 115 16.33 3.90 4.40
C GLY A 115 16.42 4.89 3.22
N HIS A 116 15.88 4.55 2.04
CA HIS A 116 16.15 5.32 0.81
C HIS A 116 15.22 6.53 0.60
N MET A 117 14.01 6.51 1.17
CA MET A 117 12.98 7.53 0.94
C MET A 117 13.37 8.91 1.49
N ASN A 118 14.11 8.95 2.61
CA ASN A 118 14.44 10.21 3.29
C ASN A 118 15.42 11.10 2.51
N MET A 119 16.34 10.49 1.72
CA MET A 119 17.30 11.24 0.90
C MET A 119 16.62 11.96 -0.26
N TRP A 120 15.68 11.29 -0.93
CA TRP A 120 14.95 11.88 -2.07
C TRP A 120 14.02 13.00 -1.63
N ILE A 121 13.37 12.89 -0.46
CA ILE A 121 12.55 13.96 0.13
C ILE A 121 13.37 15.23 0.40
N LEU A 122 14.58 15.10 0.97
CA LEU A 122 15.43 16.26 1.22
C LEU A 122 15.89 16.93 -0.09
N LEU A 123 16.26 16.14 -1.11
CA LEU A 123 16.64 16.67 -2.42
C LEU A 123 15.50 17.39 -3.14
N THR A 124 14.27 16.87 -3.09
CA THR A 124 13.11 17.54 -3.71
C THR A 124 12.74 18.83 -2.98
N LEU A 125 12.80 18.87 -1.64
CA LEU A 125 12.55 20.09 -0.86
C LEU A 125 13.57 21.20 -1.19
N VAL A 126 14.86 20.88 -1.29
CA VAL A 126 15.90 21.85 -1.65
C VAL A 126 15.65 22.42 -3.06
N LEU A 127 15.30 21.58 -4.04
CA LEU A 127 15.01 22.03 -5.40
C LEU A 127 13.80 22.98 -5.45
N ILE A 128 12.72 22.67 -4.72
CA ILE A 128 11.53 23.52 -4.64
C ILE A 128 11.87 24.89 -4.02
N ILE A 129 12.69 24.93 -2.97
CA ILE A 129 13.13 26.19 -2.34
C ILE A 129 13.95 27.03 -3.32
N LEU A 130 14.90 26.43 -4.06
CA LEU A 130 15.72 27.15 -5.04
C LEU A 130 14.87 27.73 -6.18
N LEU A 131 13.92 26.96 -6.71
CA LEU A 131 13.00 27.45 -7.74
C LEU A 131 12.07 28.55 -7.21
N GLY A 132 11.55 28.39 -5.99
CA GLY A 132 10.71 29.40 -5.32
C GLY A 132 11.46 30.71 -5.05
N MET A 133 12.68 30.64 -4.52
CA MET A 133 13.54 31.82 -4.32
C MET A 133 13.88 32.50 -5.65
N GLY A 134 14.25 31.74 -6.68
CA GLY A 134 14.53 32.28 -8.01
C GLY A 134 13.32 32.99 -8.63
N PHE A 135 12.13 32.39 -8.53
CA PHE A 135 10.89 32.99 -9.02
C PHE A 135 10.50 34.25 -8.23
N MET A 136 10.64 34.25 -6.90
CA MET A 136 10.39 35.44 -6.07
C MET A 136 11.37 36.57 -6.38
N ILE A 137 12.66 36.29 -6.55
CA ILE A 137 13.68 37.28 -6.93
C ILE A 137 13.37 37.83 -8.33
N TYR A 138 13.02 36.98 -9.30
CA TYR A 138 12.58 37.40 -10.63
C TYR A 138 11.34 38.31 -10.57
N PHE A 139 10.35 37.96 -9.76
CA PHE A 139 9.12 38.75 -9.62
C PHE A 139 9.39 40.10 -8.95
N LEU A 140 10.23 40.15 -7.91
CA LEU A 140 10.69 41.39 -7.27
C LEU A 140 11.51 42.27 -8.23
N PHE A 141 12.38 41.66 -9.04
CA PHE A 141 13.13 42.38 -10.08
C PHE A 141 12.19 42.96 -11.13
N LYS A 142 11.22 42.19 -11.61
CA LYS A 142 10.18 42.64 -12.56
C LYS A 142 9.35 43.79 -12.01
N ILE A 143 8.89 43.70 -10.75
CA ILE A 143 8.18 44.79 -10.05
C ILE A 143 9.07 46.04 -9.97
N LYS A 144 10.34 45.89 -9.59
CA LYS A 144 11.27 47.01 -9.49
C LYS A 144 11.48 47.69 -10.85
N THR A 145 11.72 46.92 -11.92
CA THR A 145 11.92 47.48 -13.26
C THR A 145 10.68 48.20 -13.78
N GLN A 146 9.47 47.68 -13.57
CA GLN A 146 8.24 48.39 -13.98
C GLN A 146 8.07 49.70 -13.19
N ASN A 147 8.35 49.70 -11.88
CA ASN A 147 8.31 50.92 -11.06
C ASN A 147 9.37 51.96 -11.47
N GLU A 148 10.53 51.54 -11.97
CA GLU A 148 11.57 52.45 -12.48
C GLU A 148 11.16 53.05 -13.83
N THR A 149 10.68 52.23 -14.78
CA THR A 149 10.14 52.72 -16.07
C THR A 149 8.95 53.66 -15.88
N GLU A 150 8.07 53.41 -14.91
CA GLU A 150 6.93 54.30 -14.62
C GLU A 150 7.37 55.66 -14.03
N ARG A 151 8.45 55.68 -13.24
CA ARG A 151 9.03 56.94 -12.73
C ARG A 151 9.67 57.76 -13.85
N GLU A 152 10.44 57.11 -14.72
CA GLU A 152 11.04 57.76 -15.89
C GLU A 152 9.96 58.33 -16.82
N ALA A 153 8.88 57.58 -17.08
CA ALA A 153 7.74 58.06 -17.86
C ALA A 153 7.05 59.29 -17.25
N ARG A 154 6.81 59.30 -15.92
CA ARG A 154 6.24 60.47 -15.21
C ARG A 154 7.18 61.69 -15.23
N GLN A 155 8.48 61.48 -15.20
CA GLN A 155 9.45 62.57 -15.26
C GLN A 155 9.57 63.14 -16.69
N HIS A 156 9.43 62.29 -17.71
CA HIS A 156 9.40 62.70 -19.12
C HIS A 156 8.10 63.45 -19.47
N SER A 157 6.95 63.05 -18.92
CA SER A 157 5.69 63.80 -19.11
C SER A 157 5.75 65.18 -18.46
N MET A 158 6.31 65.28 -17.25
CA MET A 158 6.49 66.57 -16.55
C MET A 158 7.42 67.53 -17.34
N LEU A 159 8.48 67.02 -17.96
CA LEU A 159 9.36 67.82 -18.83
C LEU A 159 8.68 68.30 -20.11
N LEU A 160 7.87 67.45 -20.74
CA LEU A 160 7.10 67.83 -21.93
C LEU A 160 6.07 68.92 -21.60
N GLU A 161 5.34 68.78 -20.49
CA GLU A 161 4.38 69.78 -20.01
C GLU A 161 5.07 71.13 -19.72
N TYR A 162 6.25 71.12 -19.10
CA TYR A 162 7.08 72.31 -18.89
C TYR A 162 7.55 72.96 -20.22
N SER A 163 7.93 72.16 -21.22
CA SER A 163 8.34 72.67 -22.55
C SER A 163 7.18 73.30 -23.34
N HIS A 164 5.97 72.76 -23.20
CA HIS A 164 4.76 73.34 -23.77
C HIS A 164 4.39 74.68 -23.10
N VAL A 165 4.61 74.81 -21.79
CA VAL A 165 4.41 76.08 -21.07
C VAL A 165 5.42 77.15 -21.49
N LEU A 166 6.69 76.79 -21.71
CA LEU A 166 7.71 77.74 -22.21
C LEU A 166 7.39 78.22 -23.63
N THR A 167 7.12 77.31 -24.56
CA THR A 167 6.81 77.68 -25.96
C THR A 167 5.51 78.48 -26.09
N ALA A 168 4.51 78.24 -25.23
CA ALA A 168 3.33 79.10 -25.15
C ALA A 168 3.67 80.54 -24.68
N LYS A 169 4.69 80.69 -23.84
CA LYS A 169 5.13 81.99 -23.29
C LYS A 169 6.02 82.77 -24.26
N ASP A 170 6.82 82.08 -25.08
CA ASP A 170 7.61 82.73 -26.13
C ASP A 170 6.72 83.30 -27.25
N ASN A 171 5.66 82.57 -27.65
CA ASN A 171 4.65 83.06 -28.58
C ASN A 171 3.86 84.29 -28.06
N GLU A 172 3.72 84.43 -26.74
CA GLU A 172 3.09 85.59 -26.11
C GLU A 172 4.01 86.83 -26.23
N ASN A 173 5.33 86.66 -26.09
CA ASN A 173 6.31 87.73 -26.23
C ASN A 173 6.52 88.18 -27.69
N ASP A 174 6.53 87.27 -28.66
CA ASP A 174 6.70 87.61 -30.09
C ASP A 174 5.54 88.51 -30.60
N SER A 175 4.34 88.36 -30.04
CA SER A 175 3.16 89.16 -30.38
C SER A 175 3.21 90.65 -29.99
N THR A 176 4.25 91.08 -29.26
CA THR A 176 4.39 92.48 -28.77
C THR A 176 5.45 93.32 -29.47
N ASN A 177 6.22 92.76 -30.41
CA ASN A 177 7.30 93.50 -31.09
C ASN A 177 6.92 94.06 -32.49
N ASP A 178 5.71 93.79 -32.99
CA ASP A 178 5.29 94.11 -34.36
C ASP A 178 4.52 95.46 -34.49
N LYS A 179 4.71 96.37 -33.52
CA LYS A 179 4.12 97.73 -33.51
C LYS A 179 5.00 98.79 -32.82
N GLU A 180 6.13 99.15 -33.43
CA GLU A 180 6.57 100.56 -33.54
C GLU A 180 7.83 100.72 -34.43
N GLU A 181 7.67 100.60 -35.76
CA GLU A 181 8.61 101.21 -36.72
C GLU A 181 7.86 102.07 -37.75
N LYS A 182 7.35 103.22 -37.28
CA LYS A 182 6.88 104.41 -38.02
C LYS A 182 6.86 105.61 -37.06
N GLU A 183 7.06 106.88 -37.42
CA GLU A 183 7.63 107.61 -38.58
C GLU A 183 7.91 109.06 -38.03
N HIS A 184 8.74 109.95 -38.58
CA HIS A 184 9.41 110.14 -39.88
C HIS A 184 10.71 110.98 -39.66
N SER A 185 11.57 111.16 -40.67
CA SER A 185 12.65 112.18 -40.65
C SER A 185 12.23 113.44 -41.42
N VAL A 186 12.23 114.62 -40.78
CA VAL A 186 12.19 115.94 -41.46
C VAL A 186 12.99 116.97 -40.64
N VAL A 187 13.82 117.73 -41.37
CA VAL A 187 14.53 119.01 -41.07
C VAL A 187 14.34 119.61 -39.67
#